data_AF-F9VNJ8-F1
#
_entry.id   AF-F9VNJ8-F1
#
_cell.length_a   1.000
_cell.length_b   1.000
_cell.length_c   1.000
_cell.angle_alpha   90.00
_cell.angle_beta   90.00
_cell.angle_gamma   90.00
#
_symmetry.space_group_name_H-M   'P 1'
#
loop_
_entity.id
_entity.type
_entity.pdbx_description
1 polymer ?
#
loop_
_entity_poly.entity_id
_entity_poly.type
_entity_poly.pdbx_seq_one_letter_code
_entity_poly.pdbx_strand_id
1 'polypeptide(L)'
;MAKATFLYSLIFLIITAIETTLYPTYYSLILTMGLIYKRWRVLAIEILIVIISFTFLHFIGKEYLFIYTVRAISYLNLYFVMSEYVDYNSILYLLGEKGVPLVVGFAYYPLFYRIASEISFNARARKIGFHINKLVLPFVVQMVKVAEDLYVSYTIKLYGKFHGKRNFKPTSVDIILISLSLLLVMINLATEMMMFT
;
A
#
# COMPACT_ATOMS: atom_id res chain seq x y z
N MET A 1 7.94 13.60 7.24
CA MET A 1 6.90 13.80 6.21
C MET A 1 5.56 13.58 6.88
N ALA A 2 4.61 14.50 6.74
CA ALA A 2 3.27 14.29 7.31
C ALA A 2 2.62 13.09 6.62
N LYS A 3 2.01 12.19 7.40
CA LYS A 3 1.32 11.01 6.88
C LYS A 3 -0.16 11.31 6.72
N ALA A 4 -0.76 10.76 5.68
CA ALA A 4 -2.19 10.74 5.44
C ALA A 4 -2.86 9.75 6.38
N THR A 5 -4.10 10.04 6.76
CA THR A 5 -4.91 9.11 7.53
C THR A 5 -5.46 8.01 6.62
N PHE A 6 -5.66 6.83 7.20
CA PHE A 6 -6.06 5.61 6.51
C PHE A 6 -7.39 5.78 5.77
N LEU A 7 -8.37 6.44 6.40
CA LEU A 7 -9.68 6.67 5.80
C LEU A 7 -9.58 7.48 4.50
N TYR A 8 -8.93 8.64 4.54
CA TYR A 8 -8.84 9.51 3.37
C TYR A 8 -7.92 8.95 2.29
N SER A 9 -6.89 8.20 2.68
CA SER A 9 -6.05 7.46 1.74
C SER A 9 -6.82 6.35 1.02
N LEU A 10 -7.71 5.66 1.73
CA LEU A 10 -8.59 4.64 1.14
C LEU A 10 -9.62 5.27 0.19
N ILE A 11 -10.18 6.44 0.54
CA ILE A 11 -11.05 7.21 -0.36
C ILE A 11 -10.28 7.61 -1.63
N PHE A 12 -9.09 8.19 -1.49
CA PHE A 12 -8.23 8.53 -2.62
C PHE A 12 -7.95 7.32 -3.52
N LEU A 13 -7.59 6.17 -2.92
CA LEU A 13 -7.31 4.94 -3.65
C LEU A 13 -8.52 4.46 -4.44
N ILE A 14 -9.71 4.45 -3.82
CA ILE A 14 -10.94 4.00 -4.47
C ILE A 14 -11.28 4.90 -5.64
N ILE A 15 -11.25 6.23 -5.44
CA ILE A 15 -11.58 7.20 -6.50
C ILE A 15 -10.62 7.04 -7.68
N THR A 16 -9.32 7.01 -7.43
CA THR A 16 -8.30 6.86 -8.48
C THR A 16 -8.37 5.51 -9.16
N ALA A 17 -8.61 4.42 -8.43
CA ALA A 17 -8.75 3.09 -9.04
C ALA A 17 -10.00 2.98 -9.93
N ILE A 18 -11.14 3.54 -9.49
CA ILE A 18 -12.36 3.60 -10.30
C ILE A 18 -12.11 4.41 -11.57
N GLU A 19 -11.51 5.59 -11.42
CA GLU A 19 -11.16 6.46 -12.56
C GLU A 19 -10.28 5.73 -13.57
N THR A 20 -9.22 5.07 -13.11
CA THR A 20 -8.27 4.34 -13.98
C THR A 20 -8.94 3.19 -14.72
N THR A 21 -10.01 2.62 -14.14
CA THR A 21 -10.78 1.53 -14.74
C THR A 21 -11.77 2.03 -15.79
N LEU A 22 -12.45 3.14 -15.51
CA LEU A 22 -13.50 3.69 -16.37
C LEU A 22 -12.92 4.46 -17.56
N TYR A 23 -11.88 5.27 -17.34
CA TYR A 23 -11.32 6.16 -18.34
C TYR A 23 -10.05 5.57 -18.96
N PRO A 24 -10.02 5.31 -20.28
CA PRO A 24 -8.83 4.80 -20.96
C PRO A 24 -7.83 5.92 -21.27
N THR A 25 -7.33 6.62 -20.25
CA THR A 25 -6.41 7.77 -20.39
C THR A 25 -5.08 7.54 -19.66
N TYR A 26 -4.09 8.40 -19.95
CA TYR A 26 -2.76 8.36 -19.33
C TYR A 26 -2.64 9.23 -18.07
N TYR A 27 -3.68 10.01 -17.73
CA TYR A 27 -3.62 10.98 -16.64
C TYR A 27 -3.42 10.33 -15.27
N SER A 28 -4.05 9.17 -15.05
CA SER A 28 -3.87 8.38 -13.84
C SER A 28 -2.41 7.94 -13.63
N LEU A 29 -1.74 7.53 -14.71
CA LEU A 29 -0.34 7.13 -14.68
C LEU A 29 0.57 8.32 -14.35
N ILE A 30 0.35 9.46 -14.99
CA ILE A 30 1.13 10.68 -14.75
C ILE A 30 1.00 11.13 -13.29
N LEU A 31 -0.23 11.16 -12.77
CA LEU A 31 -0.49 11.54 -11.39
C LEU A 31 0.19 10.59 -10.40
N THR A 32 0.03 9.28 -10.62
CA THR A 32 0.57 8.27 -9.70
C THR A 32 2.11 8.20 -9.75
N MET A 33 2.72 8.35 -10.93
CA MET A 33 4.17 8.53 -11.06
C MET A 33 4.67 9.80 -10.33
N GLY A 34 3.94 10.90 -10.46
CA GLY A 34 4.25 12.15 -9.79
C GLY A 34 4.28 12.02 -8.26
N LEU A 35 3.35 11.23 -7.68
CA LEU A 35 3.30 10.99 -6.23
C LEU A 35 4.47 10.13 -5.70
N ILE A 36 5.10 9.34 -6.58
CA ILE A 36 6.20 8.42 -6.25
C ILE A 36 7.57 8.97 -6.70
N TYR A 37 7.66 10.26 -7.03
CA TYR A 37 8.88 10.91 -7.54
C TYR A 37 10.16 10.61 -6.74
N LYS A 38 10.04 10.36 -5.44
CA LYS A 38 11.16 10.03 -4.55
C LYS A 38 11.81 8.68 -4.86
N ARG A 39 11.09 7.76 -5.49
CA ARG A 39 11.58 6.42 -5.85
C ARG A 39 12.05 6.41 -7.30
N TRP A 40 13.05 7.22 -7.62
CA TRP A 40 13.55 7.39 -8.99
C TRP A 40 13.90 6.06 -9.70
N ARG A 41 14.39 5.05 -8.95
CA ARG A 41 14.70 3.73 -9.50
C ARG A 41 13.44 2.98 -9.97
N VAL A 42 12.35 3.08 -9.20
CA VAL A 42 11.07 2.46 -9.55
C VAL A 42 10.51 3.15 -10.79
N LEU A 43 10.51 4.48 -10.80
CA LEU A 43 10.06 5.27 -11.95
C LEU A 43 10.85 5.00 -13.23
N ALA A 44 12.17 4.87 -13.14
CA ALA A 44 13.00 4.53 -14.31
C ALA A 44 12.63 3.17 -14.91
N ILE A 45 12.35 2.18 -14.06
CA ILE A 45 11.91 0.85 -14.50
C ILE A 45 10.50 0.93 -15.11
N GLU A 46 9.58 1.68 -14.51
CA GLU A 46 8.22 1.84 -15.05
C GLU A 46 8.22 2.53 -16.40
N ILE A 47 8.99 3.60 -16.57
CA ILE A 47 9.14 4.30 -17.86
C ILE A 47 9.70 3.34 -18.90
N LEU A 48 10.69 2.52 -18.54
CA LEU A 48 11.24 1.50 -19.44
C LEU A 48 10.18 0.48 -19.85
N ILE A 49 9.36 -0.01 -18.91
CA ILE A 49 8.25 -0.94 -19.19
C ILE A 49 7.21 -0.30 -20.11
N VAL A 50 6.86 0.97 -19.88
CA VAL A 50 5.93 1.74 -20.71
C VAL A 50 6.44 1.82 -22.15
N ILE A 51 7.71 2.20 -22.33
CA ILE A 51 8.33 2.30 -23.67
C ILE A 51 8.35 0.94 -24.35
N ILE A 52 8.86 -0.10 -23.70
CA ILE A 52 8.95 -1.45 -24.26
C ILE A 52 7.56 -1.97 -24.63
N SER A 53 6.59 -1.80 -23.74
CA SER A 53 5.21 -2.25 -23.98
C SER A 53 4.58 -1.50 -25.16
N PHE A 54 4.78 -0.19 -25.27
CA PHE A 54 4.24 0.58 -26.39
C PHE A 54 4.88 0.15 -27.70
N THR A 55 6.21 0.05 -27.77
CA THR A 55 6.93 -0.35 -29.00
C THR A 55 6.55 -1.76 -29.45
N PHE A 56 6.43 -2.71 -28.53
CA PHE A 56 6.02 -4.08 -28.84
C PHE A 56 4.58 -4.14 -29.37
N LEU A 57 3.65 -3.43 -28.74
CA LEU A 57 2.24 -3.42 -29.14
C LEU A 57 2.03 -2.68 -30.47
N HIS A 58 2.79 -1.60 -30.72
CA HIS A 58 2.80 -0.90 -31.98
C HIS A 58 3.29 -1.82 -33.12
N PHE A 59 4.38 -2.55 -32.92
CA PHE A 59 4.92 -3.48 -33.92
C PHE A 59 3.92 -4.59 -34.30
N ILE A 60 3.08 -5.03 -33.37
CA ILE A 60 2.06 -6.08 -33.59
C ILE A 60 0.72 -5.47 -34.08
N GLY A 61 0.61 -4.15 -34.16
CA GLY A 61 -0.62 -3.45 -34.55
C GLY A 61 -1.76 -3.56 -33.51
N LYS A 62 -1.42 -3.81 -32.24
CA LYS A 62 -2.39 -3.98 -31.13
C LYS A 62 -2.27 -2.87 -30.08
N GLU A 63 -2.15 -1.63 -30.53
CA GLU A 63 -1.99 -0.46 -29.66
C GLU A 63 -3.12 -0.28 -28.64
N TYR A 64 -4.35 -0.68 -28.98
CA TYR A 64 -5.50 -0.62 -28.08
C TYR A 64 -5.29 -1.40 -26.77
N LEU A 65 -4.39 -2.40 -26.74
CA LEU A 65 -4.05 -3.15 -25.53
C LEU A 65 -3.13 -2.38 -24.58
N PHE A 66 -2.51 -1.28 -25.04
CA PHE A 66 -1.56 -0.51 -24.24
C PHE A 66 -2.20 0.08 -22.98
N ILE A 67 -3.50 0.35 -23.01
CA ILE A 67 -4.24 0.84 -21.85
C ILE A 67 -4.16 -0.12 -20.65
N TYR A 68 -4.04 -1.43 -20.89
CA TYR A 68 -3.89 -2.40 -19.79
C TYR A 68 -2.53 -2.27 -19.09
N THR A 69 -1.47 -1.94 -19.84
CA THR A 69 -0.15 -1.65 -19.25
C THR A 69 -0.21 -0.41 -18.38
N VAL A 70 -0.85 0.66 -18.88
CA VAL A 70 -1.06 1.91 -18.15
C VAL A 70 -1.81 1.64 -16.83
N ARG A 71 -2.93 0.90 -16.89
CA ARG A 71 -3.73 0.53 -15.71
C ARG A 71 -2.93 -0.29 -14.70
N ALA A 72 -2.20 -1.29 -15.17
CA ALA A 72 -1.40 -2.16 -14.30
C ALA A 72 -0.35 -1.35 -13.52
N ILE A 73 0.36 -0.44 -14.20
CA ILE A 73 1.36 0.41 -13.55
C ILE A 73 0.69 1.42 -12.60
N SER A 74 -0.42 2.04 -12.99
CA SER A 74 -1.19 2.93 -12.10
C SER A 74 -1.62 2.22 -10.81
N TYR A 75 -2.09 0.96 -10.87
CA TYR A 75 -2.44 0.20 -9.66
C TYR A 75 -1.24 -0.16 -8.79
N LEU A 76 -0.11 -0.56 -9.39
CA LEU A 76 1.14 -0.79 -8.65
C LEU A 76 1.60 0.50 -7.95
N ASN A 77 1.46 1.63 -8.63
CA ASN A 77 1.79 2.93 -8.06
C ASN A 77 0.86 3.32 -6.92
N LEU A 78 -0.45 3.11 -7.04
CA LEU A 78 -1.38 3.32 -5.92
C LEU A 78 -0.98 2.48 -4.71
N TYR A 79 -0.53 1.23 -4.91
CA TYR A 79 0.00 0.42 -3.82
C TYR A 79 1.25 1.05 -3.17
N PHE A 80 2.22 1.53 -3.96
CA PHE A 80 3.39 2.21 -3.42
C PHE A 80 3.05 3.49 -2.66
N VAL A 81 2.13 4.31 -3.19
CA VAL A 81 1.62 5.51 -2.51
C VAL A 81 1.02 5.14 -1.16
N MET A 82 0.14 4.13 -1.11
CA MET A 82 -0.44 3.68 0.16
C MET A 82 0.61 3.20 1.15
N SER A 83 1.62 2.47 0.69
CA SER A 83 2.66 1.94 1.57
C SER A 83 3.50 3.02 2.27
N GLU A 84 3.65 4.19 1.63
CA GLU A 84 4.55 5.26 2.06
C GLU A 84 3.83 6.37 2.83
N TYR A 85 2.65 6.78 2.35
CA TYR A 85 1.97 7.95 2.87
C TYR A 85 0.95 7.64 3.98
N VAL A 86 0.54 6.39 4.16
CA VAL A 86 -0.50 6.02 5.13
C VAL A 86 0.07 5.87 6.54
N ASP A 87 -0.60 6.49 7.52
CA ASP A 87 -0.40 6.19 8.93
C ASP A 87 -1.25 4.98 9.36
N TYR A 88 -0.64 3.81 9.52
CA TYR A 88 -1.32 2.59 9.94
C TYR A 88 -1.99 2.72 11.32
N ASN A 89 -1.52 3.61 12.21
CA ASN A 89 -2.16 3.82 13.51
C ASN A 89 -3.55 4.45 13.38
N SER A 90 -3.77 5.23 12.32
CA SER A 90 -5.07 5.87 12.05
C SER A 90 -6.17 4.89 11.66
N ILE A 91 -5.85 3.60 11.44
CA ILE A 91 -6.83 2.51 11.32
C ILE A 91 -7.74 2.46 12.58
N LEU A 92 -7.19 2.77 13.75
CA LEU A 92 -7.95 2.81 15.01
C LEU A 92 -9.02 3.91 15.01
N TYR A 93 -8.85 4.99 14.24
CA TYR A 93 -9.87 6.03 14.14
C TYR A 93 -11.13 5.52 13.41
N LEU A 94 -10.95 4.62 12.45
CA LEU A 94 -12.04 4.01 11.69
C LEU A 94 -12.65 2.81 12.44
N LEU A 95 -11.82 1.86 12.85
CA LEU A 95 -12.27 0.57 13.39
C LEU A 95 -12.39 0.56 14.92
N GLY A 96 -11.88 1.58 15.62
CA GLY A 96 -11.83 1.60 17.08
C GLY A 96 -11.05 0.42 17.65
N GLU A 97 -11.56 -0.16 18.74
CA GLU A 97 -11.01 -1.36 19.39
C GLU A 97 -10.86 -2.56 18.44
N LYS A 98 -11.77 -2.73 17.47
CA LYS A 98 -11.71 -3.84 16.52
C LYS A 98 -10.51 -3.76 15.57
N GLY A 99 -9.89 -2.59 15.43
CA GLY A 99 -8.68 -2.39 14.64
C GLY A 99 -7.38 -2.72 15.37
N VAL A 100 -7.42 -2.95 16.68
CA VAL A 100 -6.22 -3.20 17.51
C VAL A 100 -5.41 -4.40 17.00
N PRO A 101 -6.02 -5.57 16.70
CA PRO A 101 -5.25 -6.72 16.19
C PRO A 101 -4.48 -6.41 14.90
N LEU A 102 -5.06 -5.61 14.00
CA LEU A 102 -4.42 -5.21 12.74
C LEU A 102 -3.21 -4.30 13.01
N VAL A 103 -3.39 -3.27 13.84
CA VAL A 103 -2.31 -2.32 14.16
C VAL A 103 -1.16 -3.01 14.89
N VAL A 104 -1.47 -3.92 15.82
CA VAL A 104 -0.47 -4.76 16.48
C VAL A 104 0.25 -5.63 15.47
N GLY A 105 -0.47 -6.31 14.57
CA GLY A 105 0.14 -7.12 13.51
C GLY A 105 1.13 -6.34 12.65
N PHE A 106 0.75 -5.14 12.18
CA PHE A 106 1.63 -4.27 11.40
C PHE A 106 2.83 -3.75 12.20
N ALA A 107 2.63 -3.40 13.47
CA ALA A 107 3.71 -2.91 14.33
C ALA A 107 4.76 -3.97 14.64
N TYR A 108 4.34 -5.24 14.79
CA TYR A 108 5.22 -6.37 15.10
C TYR A 108 5.80 -7.05 13.86
N TYR A 109 5.32 -6.74 12.65
CA TYR A 109 5.84 -7.30 11.41
C TYR A 109 7.38 -7.19 11.27
N PRO A 110 8.03 -6.03 11.53
CA PRO A 110 9.49 -5.94 11.46
C PRO A 110 10.22 -6.85 12.46
N LEU A 111 9.65 -7.04 13.65
CA LEU A 111 10.21 -7.94 14.66
C LEU A 111 10.15 -9.39 14.17
N PHE A 112 8.99 -9.83 13.68
CA PHE A 112 8.83 -11.19 13.15
C PHE A 112 9.71 -11.43 11.93
N TYR A 113 9.89 -10.43 11.07
CA TYR A 113 10.85 -10.52 9.97
C TYR A 113 12.29 -10.74 10.46
N ARG A 114 12.73 -10.03 11.51
CA ARG A 114 14.05 -10.23 12.12
C ARG A 114 14.19 -11.64 12.71
N ILE A 115 13.19 -12.11 13.45
CA ILE A 115 13.18 -13.47 14.02
C ILE A 115 13.28 -14.51 12.90
N ALA A 116 12.51 -14.36 11.82
CA ALA A 116 12.54 -15.27 10.68
C ALA A 116 13.91 -15.28 9.99
N SER A 117 14.57 -14.12 9.86
CA SER A 117 15.91 -14.03 9.27
C SER A 117 16.97 -14.71 10.14
N GLU A 118 16.92 -14.53 11.46
CA GLU A 118 17.81 -15.18 12.42
C GLU A 118 17.64 -16.70 12.42
N ILE A 119 16.40 -17.19 12.41
CA ILE A 119 16.11 -18.64 12.31
C ILE A 119 16.66 -19.21 11.00
N SER A 120 16.43 -18.50 9.89
CA SER A 120 16.92 -18.92 8.57
C SER A 120 18.45 -18.93 8.51
N PHE A 121 19.10 -17.93 9.10
CA PHE A 121 20.55 -17.84 9.21
C PHE A 121 21.11 -19.00 10.03
N ASN A 122 20.52 -19.28 11.19
CA ASN A 122 20.94 -20.36 12.08
C ASN A 122 20.74 -21.75 11.45
N ALA A 123 19.63 -21.97 10.73
CA ALA A 123 19.41 -23.21 10.00
C ALA A 123 20.46 -23.41 8.90
N ARG A 124 20.78 -22.36 8.15
CA ARG A 124 21.83 -22.37 7.12
C ARG A 124 23.21 -22.65 7.71
N ALA A 125 23.56 -22.02 8.83
CA ALA A 125 24.82 -22.26 9.54
C ALA A 125 24.96 -23.71 10.00
N ARG A 126 23.85 -24.36 10.38
CA ARG A 126 23.80 -25.77 10.78
C ARG A 126 23.70 -26.74 9.60
N LYS A 127 23.81 -26.26 8.35
CA LYS A 127 23.60 -27.04 7.11
C LYS A 127 22.26 -27.78 7.09
N ILE A 128 21.28 -27.29 7.85
CA ILE A 128 19.90 -27.73 7.76
C ILE A 128 19.38 -27.04 6.51
N GLY A 129 19.19 -27.81 5.42
CA GLY A 129 18.62 -27.29 4.17
C GLY A 129 17.22 -26.68 4.37
N PHE A 130 16.56 -26.31 3.28
CA PHE A 130 15.22 -25.74 3.35
C PHE A 130 14.18 -26.80 3.77
N HIS A 131 13.99 -26.94 5.08
CA HIS A 131 12.99 -27.83 5.68
C HIS A 131 11.94 -27.00 6.40
N ILE A 132 10.73 -26.98 5.85
CA ILE A 132 9.59 -26.21 6.36
C ILE A 132 9.39 -26.48 7.86
N ASN A 133 9.33 -27.74 8.29
CA ASN A 133 9.10 -28.08 9.70
C ASN A 133 10.19 -27.55 10.64
N LYS A 134 11.46 -27.50 10.17
CA LYS A 134 12.61 -27.05 10.97
C LYS A 134 12.74 -25.52 11.04
N LEU A 135 12.07 -24.79 10.14
CA LEU A 135 12.04 -23.32 10.12
C LEU A 135 10.76 -22.77 10.74
N VAL A 136 9.61 -23.39 10.43
CA VAL A 136 8.30 -22.95 10.89
C VAL A 136 8.11 -23.20 12.38
N LEU A 137 8.52 -24.37 12.90
CA LEU A 137 8.29 -24.68 14.32
C LEU A 137 9.01 -23.67 15.25
N PRO A 138 10.31 -23.36 15.09
CA PRO A 138 10.97 -22.33 15.90
C PRO A 138 10.33 -20.95 15.73
N PHE A 139 9.87 -20.63 14.52
CA PHE A 139 9.24 -19.35 14.24
C PHE A 139 7.90 -19.20 14.96
N VAL A 140 7.05 -20.23 14.90
CA VAL A 140 5.76 -20.27 15.62
C VAL A 140 5.98 -20.18 17.13
N VAL A 141 6.94 -20.91 17.69
CA VAL A 141 7.25 -20.86 19.13
C VAL A 141 7.64 -19.44 19.55
N GLN A 142 8.50 -18.76 18.78
CA GLN A 142 8.88 -17.38 19.07
C GLN A 142 7.70 -16.42 18.95
N MET A 143 6.83 -16.60 17.95
CA MET A 143 5.61 -15.79 17.80
C MET A 143 4.65 -15.96 18.98
N VAL A 144 4.43 -17.20 19.45
CA VAL A 144 3.57 -17.48 20.62
C VAL A 144 4.14 -16.81 21.87
N LYS A 145 5.46 -16.91 22.10
CA LYS A 145 6.11 -16.26 23.24
C LYS A 145 5.93 -14.74 23.23
N VAL A 146 6.13 -14.10 22.08
CA VAL A 146 5.90 -12.66 21.91
C VAL A 146 4.42 -12.30 22.17
N ALA A 147 3.48 -13.14 21.74
CA ALA A 147 2.06 -12.91 21.98
C ALA A 147 1.70 -13.03 23.47
N GLU A 148 2.27 -13.98 24.20
CA GLU A 148 2.12 -14.08 25.66
C GLU A 148 2.68 -12.86 26.39
N ASP A 149 3.91 -12.44 26.06
CA ASP A 149 4.53 -11.25 26.64
C ASP A 149 3.70 -9.99 26.37
N LEU A 150 3.13 -9.89 25.17
CA LEU A 150 2.23 -8.80 24.80
C LEU A 150 0.93 -8.85 25.59
N TYR A 151 0.32 -10.02 25.74
CA TYR A 151 -0.91 -10.20 26.51
C TYR A 151 -0.71 -9.82 27.98
N VAL A 152 0.38 -10.27 28.60
CA VAL A 152 0.74 -9.91 29.98
C VAL A 152 0.95 -8.40 30.10
N SER A 153 1.71 -7.81 29.19
CA SER A 153 1.98 -6.37 29.18
C SER A 153 0.71 -5.53 28.99
N TYR A 154 -0.18 -5.95 28.09
CA TYR A 154 -1.47 -5.29 27.87
C TYR A 154 -2.37 -5.43 29.08
N THR A 155 -2.48 -6.64 29.67
CA THR A 155 -3.30 -6.88 30.86
C THR A 155 -2.84 -6.04 32.05
N ILE A 156 -1.52 -5.93 32.28
CA ILE A 156 -0.96 -5.10 33.36
C ILE A 156 -1.20 -3.59 33.10
N LYS A 157 -1.09 -3.14 31.85
CA LYS A 157 -1.12 -1.71 31.49
C LYS A 157 -2.53 -1.17 31.18
N LEU A 158 -3.48 -2.03 30.81
CA LEU A 158 -4.84 -1.69 30.38
C LEU A 158 -5.92 -2.25 31.31
N TYR A 159 -5.67 -2.26 32.62
CA TYR A 159 -6.72 -2.47 33.63
C TYR A 159 -7.93 -1.50 33.49
N GLY A 160 -7.90 -0.52 32.58
CA GLY A 160 -9.04 0.25 32.11
C GLY A 160 -9.40 -0.07 30.66
N LYS A 161 -10.70 -0.30 30.41
CA LYS A 161 -11.31 -0.46 29.07
C LYS A 161 -10.73 0.56 28.07
N PHE A 162 -10.00 0.10 27.06
CA PHE A 162 -9.45 0.95 26.00
C PHE A 162 -10.59 1.56 25.17
N HIS A 163 -11.08 2.75 25.53
CA HIS A 163 -12.04 3.47 24.69
C HIS A 163 -11.27 4.31 23.66
N GLY A 164 -11.09 3.76 22.47
CA GLY A 164 -10.45 4.48 21.37
C GLY A 164 -11.25 5.73 20.99
N LYS A 165 -10.71 6.93 21.25
CA LYS A 165 -11.29 8.18 20.72
C LYS A 165 -11.11 8.22 19.21
N ARG A 166 -12.22 8.17 18.48
CA ARG A 166 -12.22 8.32 17.02
C ARG A 166 -11.91 9.77 16.66
N ASN A 167 -10.94 9.99 15.79
CA ASN A 167 -10.59 11.30 15.26
C ASN A 167 -10.65 11.27 13.73
N PHE A 168 -11.60 11.99 13.16
CA PHE A 168 -11.81 12.05 11.71
C PHE A 168 -11.36 13.38 11.10
N LYS A 169 -10.62 14.21 11.85
CA LYS A 169 -10.17 15.49 11.30
C LYS A 169 -9.15 15.26 10.19
N PRO A 170 -9.36 15.77 8.95
CA PRO A 170 -8.42 15.58 7.86
C PRO A 170 -7.12 16.35 8.13
N THR A 171 -6.01 15.75 7.74
CA THR A 171 -4.70 16.40 7.69
C THR A 171 -4.54 17.20 6.39
N SER A 172 -3.56 18.09 6.33
CA SER A 172 -3.24 18.82 5.09
C SER A 172 -2.90 17.88 3.94
N VAL A 173 -2.28 16.72 4.22
CA VAL A 173 -1.95 15.71 3.19
C VAL A 173 -3.22 15.01 2.69
N ASP A 174 -4.17 14.72 3.57
CA ASP A 174 -5.46 14.13 3.18
C ASP A 174 -6.21 15.05 2.21
N ILE A 175 -6.23 16.35 2.49
CA ILE A 175 -6.87 17.34 1.61
C ILE A 175 -6.20 17.37 0.23
N ILE A 176 -4.87 17.33 0.18
CA ILE A 176 -4.12 17.31 -1.09
C ILE A 176 -4.40 16.03 -1.89
N LEU A 177 -4.42 14.86 -1.24
CA LEU A 177 -4.71 13.60 -1.94
C LEU A 177 -6.13 13.60 -2.51
N ILE A 178 -7.12 13.99 -1.70
CA ILE A 178 -8.52 14.05 -2.15
C ILE A 178 -8.67 15.05 -3.30
N SER A 179 -8.10 16.25 -3.18
CA SER A 179 -8.20 17.26 -4.24
C SER A 179 -7.55 16.79 -5.55
N LEU A 180 -6.39 16.13 -5.49
CA LEU A 180 -5.75 15.53 -6.65
C LEU A 180 -6.62 14.46 -7.32
N SER A 181 -7.24 13.57 -6.54
CA SER A 181 -8.15 12.56 -7.11
C SER A 181 -9.40 13.16 -7.75
N LEU A 182 -9.96 14.22 -7.16
CA LEU A 182 -11.12 14.92 -7.73
C LEU A 182 -10.75 15.69 -9.01
N LEU A 183 -9.59 16.35 -9.01
CA LEU A 183 -9.07 17.02 -10.21
C LEU A 183 -8.85 16.02 -11.35
N LEU A 184 -8.32 14.84 -11.06
CA LEU A 184 -8.15 13.77 -12.04
C LEU A 184 -9.50 13.38 -12.67
N VAL A 185 -10.54 13.20 -11.85
CA VAL A 185 -11.90 12.90 -12.35
C VAL A 185 -12.43 14.04 -13.23
N MET A 186 -12.27 15.29 -12.80
CA MET A 186 -12.72 16.45 -13.58
C MET A 186 -12.00 16.57 -14.93
N ILE A 187 -10.69 16.36 -14.96
CA ILE A 187 -9.89 16.41 -16.20
C ILE A 187 -10.39 15.33 -17.18
N ASN A 188 -10.57 14.10 -16.70
CA ASN A 188 -11.04 13.00 -17.54
C ASN A 188 -12.44 13.27 -18.12
N LEU A 189 -13.38 13.71 -17.28
CA LEU A 189 -14.72 14.09 -17.72
C LEU A 189 -14.68 15.20 -18.77
N ALA A 190 -13.87 16.23 -18.57
CA ALA A 190 -13.73 17.33 -19.52
C ALA A 190 -13.16 16.85 -20.87
N THR A 191 -12.14 15.98 -20.84
CA THR A 191 -11.56 15.41 -22.07
C THR A 191 -12.52 14.49 -22.81
N GLU A 192 -13.33 13.73 -22.08
CA GLU A 192 -14.35 12.87 -22.68
C GLU A 192 -15.44 13.73 -23.34
N MET A 193 -15.94 14.76 -22.66
CA MET A 193 -16.92 15.70 -23.23
C MET A 193 -16.41 16.39 -24.51
N MET A 194 -15.12 16.76 -24.57
CA MET A 194 -14.52 17.36 -25.77
C MET A 194 -14.41 16.40 -26.96
N MET A 195 -14.35 15.07 -26.74
CA MET A 195 -14.34 14.10 -27.84
C MET A 195 -15.72 13.87 -28.47
N PHE A 196 -16.80 14.31 -27.81
CA PHE A 196 -18.18 14.15 -28.28
C PHE A 196 -18.80 15.42 -28.91
N THR A 197 -18.06 16.52 -28.98
CA THR A 197 -18.45 17.80 -29.62
C THR A 197 -17.67 18.03 -30.90
#